data_AF-A0A1I6KJI6-F1
#
_entry.id   AF-A0A1I6KJI6-F1
#
_cell.length_a   1.000
_cell.length_b   1.000
_cell.length_c   1.000
_cell.angle_alpha   90.00
_cell.angle_beta   90.00
_cell.angle_gamma   90.00
#
_symmetry.space_group_name_H-M   'P 1'
#
loop_
_entity.id
_entity.type
_entity.pdbx_description
1 polymer ?
#
loop_
_entity_poly.entity_id
_entity_poly.type
_entity_poly.pdbx_seq_one_letter_code
_entity_poly.pdbx_strand_id
1 'polypeptide(L)'
;MSANMPPLLGPAPLPPRAAKRSRALPWIMLAVGLLLGLAITIGGIAWWGWHQFVTQATAEMNEHPVVAEHIGHIRRVDVDWSTTTDEPDDDTFAFHVTGDRGNGTVIARFLTEDDDHERIDGGRLVMADGSSIDLTLDDEVSEDDAR
;
A
#
# COMPACT_ATOMS: atom_id res chain seq x y z
N MET A 1 84.34 39.11 42.28
CA MET A 1 83.92 37.72 41.97
C MET A 1 82.62 37.82 41.18
N SER A 2 82.68 37.63 39.86
CA SER A 2 81.50 37.75 38.98
C SER A 2 80.67 36.48 39.03
N ALA A 3 79.37 36.60 39.29
CA ALA A 3 78.44 35.47 39.31
C ALA A 3 78.05 35.08 37.88
N ASN A 4 78.25 33.80 37.55
CA ASN A 4 77.92 33.18 36.27
C ASN A 4 76.44 32.74 36.30
N MET A 5 75.57 33.32 35.46
CA MET A 5 74.17 32.87 35.35
C MET A 5 74.04 31.73 34.31
N PRO A 6 73.28 30.66 34.60
CA PRO A 6 73.06 29.59 33.63
C PRO A 6 72.08 30.04 32.51
N PRO A 7 72.21 29.48 31.29
CA PRO A 7 71.38 29.87 30.15
C PRO A 7 69.94 29.35 30.30
N LEU A 8 68.98 30.16 29.85
CA LEU A 8 67.55 29.82 29.82
C LEU A 8 67.27 28.79 28.71
N LEU A 9 66.81 27.60 29.09
CA LEU A 9 66.33 26.57 28.18
C LEU A 9 65.05 27.06 27.48
N GLY A 10 65.04 27.09 26.14
CA GLY A 10 63.85 27.43 25.34
C GLY A 10 62.71 26.41 25.50
N PRO A 11 61.45 26.80 25.19
CA PRO A 11 60.30 25.91 25.35
C PRO A 11 60.37 24.71 24.39
N ALA A 12 60.03 23.54 24.91
CA ALA A 12 60.03 22.28 24.16
C ALA A 12 59.03 22.31 22.97
N PRO A 13 59.31 21.58 21.87
CA PRO A 13 58.39 21.49 20.73
C PRO A 13 57.07 20.81 21.13
N LEU A 14 55.97 21.29 20.56
CA LEU A 14 54.63 20.74 20.84
C LEU A 14 54.48 19.31 20.28
N PRO A 15 53.81 18.40 21.01
CA PRO A 15 53.58 17.04 20.55
C PRO A 15 52.59 16.98 19.37
N PRO A 16 52.73 16.00 18.47
CA PRO A 16 51.81 15.82 17.34
C PRO A 16 50.40 15.46 17.84
N ARG A 17 49.38 16.12 17.29
CA ARG A 17 47.97 15.91 17.68
C ARG A 17 47.47 14.59 17.08
N ALA A 18 47.26 13.57 17.92
CA ALA A 18 46.67 12.31 17.49
C ALA A 18 45.24 12.52 16.96
N ALA A 19 44.97 12.04 15.74
CA ALA A 19 43.62 12.05 15.17
C ALA A 19 42.70 11.15 16.01
N LYS A 20 41.69 11.74 16.67
CA LYS A 20 40.67 11.00 17.43
C LYS A 20 39.78 10.21 16.47
N ARG A 21 39.92 8.89 16.44
CA ARG A 21 38.98 7.98 15.78
C ARG A 21 37.61 8.08 16.47
N SER A 22 36.59 8.53 15.76
CA SER A 22 35.26 8.74 16.34
C SER A 22 34.57 7.41 16.63
N ARG A 23 34.00 7.28 17.84
CA ARG A 23 33.17 6.13 18.25
C ARG A 23 31.70 6.27 17.77
N ALA A 24 31.39 7.27 16.95
CA ALA A 24 30.03 7.59 16.51
C ALA A 24 29.53 6.67 15.39
N LEU A 25 30.42 6.16 14.54
CA LEU A 25 30.03 5.33 13.40
C LEU A 25 29.18 4.10 13.75
N PRO A 26 29.50 3.27 14.79
CA PRO A 26 28.63 2.15 15.15
C PRO A 26 27.24 2.59 15.63
N TRP A 27 27.15 3.74 16.31
CA TRP A 27 25.86 4.29 16.76
C TRP A 27 25.04 4.84 15.60
N ILE A 28 25.68 5.47 14.61
CA ILE A 28 25.01 5.92 13.39
C ILE A 28 24.48 4.71 12.61
N MET A 29 25.29 3.66 12.46
CA MET A 29 24.85 2.43 11.78
C MET A 29 23.71 1.74 12.52
N LEU A 30 23.72 1.72 13.85
CA LEU A 30 22.62 1.18 14.64
C LEU A 30 21.34 2.01 14.46
N ALA A 31 21.44 3.34 14.47
CA ALA A 31 20.29 4.22 14.24
C ALA A 31 19.70 4.05 12.83
N VAL A 32 20.56 3.98 11.80
CA VAL A 32 20.13 3.72 10.42
C VAL A 32 19.49 2.33 10.28
N GLY A 33 20.10 1.31 10.88
CA GLY A 33 19.53 -0.04 10.88
C GLY A 33 18.16 -0.12 11.54
N LEU A 34 17.96 0.59 12.65
CA LEU A 34 16.66 0.67 13.33
C LEU A 34 15.61 1.38 12.47
N LEU A 35 15.97 2.48 11.81
CA LEU A 35 15.08 3.19 10.90
C LEU A 35 14.70 2.35 9.68
N LEU A 36 15.67 1.65 9.08
CA LEU A 36 15.42 0.74 7.97
C LEU A 36 14.54 -0.44 8.40
N GLY A 37 14.81 -1.02 9.57
CA GLY A 37 14.00 -2.09 10.14
C GLY A 37 12.55 -1.64 10.32
N LEU A 38 12.32 -0.47 10.90
CA LEU A 38 10.99 0.10 11.08
C LEU A 38 10.27 0.33 9.74
N ALA A 39 10.96 0.90 8.75
CA ALA A 39 10.40 1.13 7.43
C ALA A 39 9.99 -0.19 6.74
N ILE A 40 10.81 -1.24 6.86
CA ILE A 40 10.51 -2.58 6.32
C ILE A 40 9.29 -3.17 7.04
N THR A 41 9.18 -3.03 8.36
CA THR A 41 8.02 -3.53 9.11
C THR A 41 6.73 -2.85 8.67
N ILE A 42 6.72 -1.52 8.58
CA ILE A 42 5.54 -0.77 8.15
C ILE A 42 5.15 -1.13 6.71
N GLY A 43 6.13 -1.15 5.80
CA GLY A 43 5.91 -1.55 4.41
C GLY A 43 5.39 -2.99 4.28
N GLY A 44 5.89 -3.91 5.10
CA GLY A 44 5.45 -5.31 5.13
C GLY A 44 3.99 -5.46 5.60
N ILE A 45 3.57 -4.72 6.63
CA ILE A 45 2.19 -4.73 7.11
C ILE A 45 1.25 -4.16 6.04
N ALA A 46 1.61 -3.02 5.43
CA ALA A 46 0.80 -2.41 4.38
C ALA A 46 0.67 -3.32 3.14
N TRP A 47 1.77 -3.94 2.70
CA TRP A 47 1.77 -4.90 1.60
C TRP A 47 0.89 -6.12 1.89
N TRP A 48 0.95 -6.64 3.12
CA TRP A 48 0.14 -7.77 3.53
C TRP A 48 -1.36 -7.44 3.55
N GLY A 49 -1.74 -6.31 4.17
CA GLY A 49 -3.14 -5.85 4.19
C GLY A 49 -3.68 -5.62 2.77
N TRP A 50 -2.89 -4.98 1.91
CA TRP A 50 -3.24 -4.80 0.50
C TRP A 50 -3.49 -6.12 -0.22
N HIS A 51 -2.63 -7.12 -0.03
CA HIS A 51 -2.81 -8.44 -0.64
C HIS A 51 -4.08 -9.15 -0.15
N GLN A 52 -4.43 -9.00 1.14
CA GLN A 52 -5.69 -9.54 1.68
C GLN A 52 -6.88 -8.88 1.04
N PHE A 53 -6.92 -7.55 1.01
CA PHE A 53 -7.99 -6.77 0.36
C PHE A 53 -8.22 -7.22 -1.08
N VAL A 54 -7.16 -7.29 -1.91
CA VAL A 54 -7.30 -7.71 -3.32
C VAL A 54 -7.81 -9.15 -3.43
N THR A 55 -7.40 -10.03 -2.52
CA THR A 55 -7.87 -11.43 -2.50
C THR A 55 -9.35 -11.50 -2.16
N GLN A 56 -9.80 -10.77 -1.15
CA GLN A 56 -11.19 -10.72 -0.71
C GLN A 56 -12.10 -10.06 -1.76
N ALA A 57 -11.70 -8.90 -2.28
CA ALA A 57 -12.41 -8.23 -3.37
C ALA A 57 -12.53 -9.13 -4.61
N THR A 58 -11.51 -9.92 -4.94
CA THR A 58 -11.56 -10.88 -6.05
C THR A 58 -12.52 -12.04 -5.78
N ALA A 59 -12.60 -12.52 -4.54
CA ALA A 59 -13.55 -13.56 -4.16
C ALA A 59 -14.99 -13.03 -4.31
N GLU A 60 -15.26 -11.86 -3.75
CA GLU A 60 -16.56 -11.19 -3.84
C GLU A 60 -16.97 -10.92 -5.29
N MET A 61 -16.06 -10.39 -6.12
CA MET A 61 -16.34 -10.22 -7.56
C MET A 61 -16.63 -11.55 -8.28
N ASN A 62 -15.99 -12.67 -7.91
CA ASN A 62 -16.29 -13.97 -8.53
C ASN A 62 -17.67 -14.51 -8.14
N GLU A 63 -18.13 -14.20 -6.94
CA GLU A 63 -19.44 -14.63 -6.42
C GLU A 63 -20.58 -13.72 -6.88
N HIS A 64 -20.26 -12.47 -7.27
CA HIS A 64 -21.25 -11.51 -7.74
C HIS A 64 -21.96 -11.96 -9.03
N PRO A 65 -23.31 -12.04 -9.06
CA PRO A 65 -24.07 -12.58 -10.19
C PRO A 65 -23.74 -11.95 -11.55
N VAL A 66 -23.68 -10.62 -11.60
CA VAL A 66 -23.40 -9.86 -12.83
C VAL A 66 -22.00 -10.17 -13.38
N VAL A 67 -21.00 -10.25 -12.50
CA VAL A 67 -19.61 -10.53 -12.89
C VAL A 67 -19.48 -12.00 -13.31
N ALA A 68 -20.09 -12.92 -12.57
CA ALA A 68 -20.12 -14.34 -12.93
C ALA A 68 -20.78 -14.56 -14.30
N GLU A 69 -21.86 -13.85 -14.60
CA GLU A 69 -22.56 -13.92 -15.89
C GLU A 69 -21.68 -13.43 -17.05
N HIS A 70 -21.08 -12.25 -16.93
CA HIS A 70 -20.42 -11.56 -18.04
C HIS A 70 -18.92 -11.85 -18.17
N ILE A 71 -18.21 -12.01 -17.05
CA ILE A 71 -16.76 -12.26 -17.00
C ILE A 71 -16.46 -13.75 -16.79
N GLY A 72 -17.32 -14.45 -16.04
CA GLY A 72 -17.07 -15.83 -15.62
C GLY A 72 -16.06 -15.91 -14.48
N HIS A 73 -15.38 -17.06 -14.34
CA HIS A 73 -14.35 -17.19 -13.31
C HIS A 73 -13.17 -16.29 -13.65
N ILE A 74 -12.82 -15.39 -12.73
CA ILE A 74 -11.72 -14.43 -12.89
C ILE A 74 -10.39 -15.19 -12.87
N ARG A 75 -9.56 -14.96 -13.89
CA ARG A 75 -8.23 -15.56 -14.08
C ARG A 75 -7.10 -14.60 -13.75
N ARG A 76 -7.34 -13.31 -13.96
CA ARG A 76 -6.43 -12.21 -13.66
C ARG A 76 -7.24 -11.02 -13.17
N VAL A 77 -6.69 -10.37 -12.15
CA VAL A 77 -7.20 -9.14 -11.57
C VAL A 77 -6.02 -8.17 -11.46
N ASP A 78 -6.23 -6.94 -11.89
CA ASP A 78 -5.26 -5.86 -11.78
C ASP A 78 -5.99 -4.60 -11.31
N VAL A 79 -5.46 -3.93 -10.29
CA VAL A 79 -6.08 -2.68 -9.80
C VAL A 79 -5.83 -1.57 -10.80
N ASP A 80 -6.91 -0.92 -11.21
CA ASP A 80 -6.87 0.30 -11.98
C ASP A 80 -6.76 1.51 -11.05
N TRP A 81 -5.53 1.84 -10.71
CA TRP A 81 -5.24 3.00 -9.86
C TRP A 81 -5.68 4.32 -10.46
N SER A 82 -5.70 4.43 -11.80
CA SER A 82 -6.13 5.67 -12.45
C SER A 82 -7.61 5.90 -12.22
N THR A 83 -8.44 4.92 -12.55
CA THR A 83 -9.89 4.99 -12.31
C THR A 83 -10.19 5.06 -10.81
N THR A 84 -9.51 4.27 -9.97
CA THR A 84 -9.70 4.29 -8.49
C THR A 84 -9.45 5.69 -7.90
N THR A 85 -8.41 6.40 -8.35
CA THR A 85 -8.10 7.75 -7.82
C THR A 85 -9.05 8.83 -8.34
N ASP A 86 -9.69 8.59 -9.48
CA ASP A 86 -10.66 9.50 -10.08
C ASP A 86 -12.06 9.36 -9.46
N GLU A 87 -12.33 8.25 -8.76
CA GLU A 87 -13.59 8.05 -8.04
C GLU A 87 -13.66 8.97 -6.79
N PRO A 88 -14.83 9.58 -6.52
CA PRO A 88 -14.98 10.56 -5.44
C PRO A 88 -15.08 9.93 -4.05
N ASP A 89 -15.24 8.62 -3.97
CA ASP A 89 -15.49 7.85 -2.75
C ASP A 89 -14.25 7.00 -2.41
N ASP A 90 -13.78 7.11 -1.16
CA ASP A 90 -12.53 6.49 -0.71
C ASP A 90 -12.60 4.95 -0.64
N ASP A 91 -13.81 4.39 -0.62
CA ASP A 91 -14.07 2.94 -0.56
C ASP A 91 -14.36 2.35 -1.95
N THR A 92 -14.29 3.17 -3.01
CA THR A 92 -14.54 2.75 -4.39
C THR A 92 -13.25 2.38 -5.10
N PHE A 93 -13.16 1.12 -5.54
CA PHE A 93 -12.01 0.59 -6.24
C PHE A 93 -12.37 0.11 -7.64
N ALA A 94 -11.44 0.34 -8.57
CA ALA A 94 -11.54 -0.13 -9.93
C ALA A 94 -10.57 -1.29 -10.17
N PHE A 95 -11.08 -2.39 -10.70
CA PHE A 95 -10.32 -3.60 -11.01
C PHE A 95 -10.52 -3.99 -12.48
N HIS A 96 -9.42 -4.04 -13.23
CA HIS A 96 -9.40 -4.74 -14.51
C HIS A 96 -9.45 -6.24 -14.26
N VAL A 97 -10.50 -6.88 -14.77
CA VAL A 97 -10.74 -8.31 -14.62
C VAL A 97 -10.68 -9.00 -15.98
N THR A 98 -10.01 -10.13 -16.02
CA THR A 98 -10.05 -11.05 -17.16
C THR A 98 -10.51 -12.40 -16.66
N GLY A 99 -11.64 -12.88 -17.17
CA GLY A 99 -12.17 -14.19 -16.85
C GLY A 99 -12.32 -15.09 -18.08
N ASP A 100 -12.94 -16.24 -17.87
CA ASP A 100 -13.10 -17.27 -18.90
C ASP A 100 -14.10 -16.88 -20.00
N ARG A 101 -15.04 -15.96 -19.71
CA ARG A 101 -16.09 -15.52 -20.65
C ARG A 101 -15.84 -14.14 -21.23
N GLY A 102 -15.13 -13.28 -20.51
CA GLY A 102 -14.96 -11.89 -20.90
C GLY A 102 -13.88 -11.17 -20.12
N ASN A 103 -13.71 -9.89 -20.46
CA ASN A 103 -12.87 -8.96 -19.74
C ASN A 103 -13.59 -7.61 -19.62
N GLY A 104 -13.24 -6.86 -18.59
CA GLY A 104 -13.84 -5.58 -18.28
C GLY A 104 -13.22 -4.94 -17.04
N THR A 105 -13.80 -3.84 -16.59
CA THR A 105 -13.40 -3.11 -15.40
C THR A 105 -14.57 -3.06 -14.42
N VAL A 106 -14.40 -3.69 -13.26
CA VAL A 106 -15.34 -3.57 -12.14
C VAL A 106 -14.99 -2.31 -11.38
N ILE A 107 -15.93 -1.38 -11.25
CA ILE A 107 -15.80 -0.14 -10.46
C ILE A 107 -16.87 -0.23 -9.38
N ALA A 108 -16.47 -0.53 -8.15
CA ALA A 108 -17.42 -0.82 -7.07
C ALA A 108 -16.92 -0.33 -5.73
N ARG A 109 -17.87 -0.08 -4.83
CA ARG A 109 -17.60 0.24 -3.43
C ARG A 109 -17.49 -1.05 -2.63
N PHE A 110 -16.33 -1.26 -2.04
CA PHE A 110 -16.01 -2.44 -1.23
C PHE A 110 -16.05 -2.02 0.24
N LEU A 111 -17.00 -2.60 0.98
CA LEU A 111 -17.15 -2.36 2.40
C LEU A 111 -16.63 -3.58 3.16
N THR A 112 -15.67 -3.33 4.05
CA THR A 112 -15.17 -4.33 4.98
C THR A 112 -16.28 -4.69 5.97
N GLU A 113 -16.82 -5.91 5.85
CA GLU A 113 -17.89 -6.41 6.73
C GLU A 113 -17.30 -6.99 8.03
N ASP A 114 -16.16 -7.68 7.92
CA ASP A 114 -15.35 -8.13 9.04
C ASP A 114 -13.85 -8.19 8.65
N ASP A 115 -12.98 -8.67 9.55
CA ASP A 115 -11.53 -8.72 9.35
C ASP A 115 -11.11 -9.47 8.07
N ASP A 116 -11.96 -10.37 7.56
CA ASP A 116 -11.65 -11.30 6.48
C ASP A 116 -12.60 -11.20 5.26
N HIS A 117 -13.62 -10.32 5.27
CA HIS A 117 -14.62 -10.25 4.20
C HIS A 117 -14.91 -8.82 3.72
N GLU A 118 -14.84 -8.64 2.40
CA GLU A 118 -15.28 -7.45 1.66
C GLU A 118 -16.60 -7.72 0.97
N ARG A 119 -17.52 -6.76 0.99
CA ARG A 119 -18.80 -6.84 0.28
C ARG A 119 -18.94 -5.72 -0.75
N ILE A 120 -19.49 -6.03 -1.92
CA ILE A 120 -19.88 -5.01 -2.90
C ILE A 120 -21.21 -4.37 -2.46
N ASP A 121 -21.18 -3.08 -2.15
CA ASP A 121 -22.41 -2.32 -1.81
C ASP A 121 -23.07 -1.66 -3.04
N GLY A 122 -22.38 -1.67 -4.17
CA GLY A 122 -22.86 -1.13 -5.43
C GLY A 122 -21.72 -0.73 -6.35
N GLY A 123 -22.03 -0.50 -7.63
CA GLY A 123 -21.02 -0.15 -8.63
C GLY A 123 -21.46 -0.51 -10.04
N ARG A 124 -20.49 -0.67 -10.93
CA ARG A 124 -20.72 -1.01 -12.33
C ARG A 124 -19.61 -1.87 -12.89
N LEU A 125 -19.99 -2.80 -13.77
CA LEU A 125 -19.08 -3.50 -14.66
C LEU A 125 -19.04 -2.79 -16.01
N VAL A 126 -17.87 -2.33 -16.41
CA VAL A 126 -17.60 -1.76 -17.73
C VAL A 126 -16.97 -2.83 -18.61
N MET A 127 -17.69 -3.29 -19.62
CA MET A 127 -17.21 -4.30 -20.56
C MET A 127 -16.19 -3.72 -21.53
N ALA A 128 -15.41 -4.59 -22.19
CA ALA A 128 -14.41 -4.20 -23.18
C ALA A 128 -14.96 -3.40 -24.39
N ASP A 129 -16.24 -3.56 -24.70
CA ASP A 129 -16.93 -2.81 -25.75
C ASP A 129 -17.43 -1.42 -25.28
N GLY A 130 -17.17 -1.08 -24.02
CA GLY A 130 -17.60 0.17 -23.38
C GLY A 130 -19.02 0.11 -22.81
N SER A 131 -19.75 -0.99 -22.96
CA SER A 131 -21.04 -1.17 -22.30
C SER A 131 -20.88 -1.21 -20.78
N SER A 132 -21.89 -0.70 -20.07
CA SER A 132 -21.88 -0.57 -18.61
C SER A 132 -23.08 -1.30 -18.04
N ILE A 133 -22.84 -2.12 -17.04
CA ILE A 133 -23.87 -2.93 -16.36
C ILE A 133 -23.80 -2.60 -14.88
N ASP A 134 -24.94 -2.33 -14.26
CA ASP A 134 -25.01 -2.02 -12.83
C ASP A 134 -24.71 -3.28 -11.99
N LEU A 135 -24.03 -3.08 -10.87
CA LEU A 135 -23.76 -4.14 -9.88
C LEU A 135 -24.74 -4.10 -8.72
N THR A 136 -25.61 -3.10 -8.62
CA THR A 136 -26.75 -3.19 -7.70
C THR A 136 -27.62 -4.38 -8.11
N LEU A 137 -27.76 -5.33 -7.19
CA LEU A 137 -28.78 -6.36 -7.31
C LEU A 137 -30.12 -5.66 -7.07
N ASP A 138 -31.01 -5.71 -8.05
CA ASP A 138 -32.37 -5.17 -7.93
C ASP A 138 -33.12 -5.87 -6.79
N ASP A 139 -32.98 -5.37 -5.56
CA ASP A 139 -33.91 -5.61 -4.45
C ASP A 139 -34.99 -4.51 -4.42
N GLU A 140 -35.48 -4.08 -5.59
CA GLU A 140 -36.80 -3.43 -5.70
C GLU A 140 -37.77 -4.36 -6.42
N VAL A 141 -38.11 -5.46 -5.75
CA VAL A 141 -39.48 -6.00 -5.89
C VAL A 141 -40.40 -4.90 -5.38
N SER A 142 -41.13 -4.30 -6.32
CA SER A 142 -42.22 -3.38 -6.07
C SER A 142 -43.33 -4.06 -5.26
N GLU A 143 -43.20 -4.09 -3.94
CA GLU A 143 -44.29 -4.37 -3.00
C GLU A 143 -45.02 -3.07 -2.63
N ASP A 144 -45.72 -2.45 -3.59
CA ASP A 144 -46.79 -1.50 -3.26
C ASP A 144 -47.99 -1.61 -4.23
N ASP A 145 -48.36 -2.85 -4.56
CA ASP A 145 -49.63 -3.21 -5.21
C ASP A 145 -50.53 -4.01 -4.26
N ALA A 146 -50.49 -3.67 -2.96
CA ALA A 146 -51.39 -4.23 -1.95
C ALA A 146 -51.65 -3.26 -0.78
N ARG A 147 -52.44 -2.21 -1.02
CA ARG A 147 -53.60 -1.83 -0.18
C ARG A 147 -54.40 -0.64 -0.73
#